data_AF-A0A1I1Z8V8-F1
#
_entry.id   AF-A0A1I1Z8V8-F1
#
_cell.length_a   1.000
_cell.length_b   1.000
_cell.length_c   1.000
_cell.angle_alpha   90.00
_cell.angle_beta   90.00
_cell.angle_gamma   90.00
#
_symmetry.space_group_name_H-M   'P 1'
#
loop_
_entity.id
_entity.type
_entity.pdbx_description
1 polymer ?
#
loop_
_entity_poly.entity_id
_entity_poly.type
_entity_poly.pdbx_seq_one_letter_code
_entity_poly.pdbx_strand_id
1 'polypeptide(L)'
;MQDSSLLTPLEMEFIQQLTESAPTPAEPEPVLQVDAARQTAELLASCAAKEQLTIEAHIDNQRLTFKPHLVTDAHNTPHLELGVPQIFEEGSFNRAWRLPLDPPQPLLRRDGQPSSLEIHELSLSGLLVAQTAKASPPERFSLGLDIEDIEPVILQGSLVRITDEGMLAYELALDEDSSERLQAHLYQQHRKLYPEAHSL
;
A
#
# COMPACT_ATOMS: atom_id res chain seq x y z
N MET A 1 -14.64 -57.36 25.25
CA MET A 1 -13.56 -57.30 24.24
C MET A 1 -12.96 -55.91 24.39
N GLN A 2 -11.64 -55.83 24.62
CA GLN A 2 -10.94 -54.61 25.01
C GLN A 2 -10.87 -53.61 23.84
N ASP A 3 -11.13 -52.34 24.15
CA ASP A 3 -10.92 -51.21 23.25
C ASP A 3 -9.45 -51.10 22.88
N SER A 4 -9.11 -51.60 21.69
CA SER A 4 -7.80 -51.36 21.09
C SER A 4 -7.71 -49.87 20.76
N SER A 5 -6.94 -49.13 21.54
CA SER A 5 -6.56 -47.75 21.23
C SER A 5 -6.09 -47.68 19.78
N LEU A 6 -6.84 -46.95 18.96
CA LEU A 6 -6.67 -46.86 17.50
C LEU A 6 -5.37 -46.17 17.08
N LEU A 7 -4.63 -45.61 18.03
CA LEU A 7 -3.41 -44.86 17.80
C LEU A 7 -2.26 -45.49 18.56
N THR A 8 -1.19 -45.75 17.83
CA THR A 8 0.09 -46.20 18.38
C THR A 8 0.80 -45.05 19.11
N PRO A 9 1.71 -45.35 20.06
CA PRO A 9 2.48 -44.33 20.75
C PRO A 9 3.27 -43.40 19.82
N LEU A 10 3.78 -43.95 18.70
CA LEU A 10 4.50 -43.19 17.67
C LEU A 10 3.60 -42.22 16.92
N GLU A 11 2.37 -42.62 16.59
CA GLU A 11 1.40 -41.72 15.94
C GLU A 11 1.00 -40.58 16.87
N MET A 12 0.96 -40.85 18.17
CA MET A 12 0.62 -39.85 19.19
C MET A 12 1.75 -38.85 19.41
N GLU A 13 3.01 -39.29 19.42
CA GLU A 13 4.19 -38.39 19.40
C GLU A 13 4.23 -37.54 18.13
N PHE A 14 3.91 -38.12 16.97
CA PHE A 14 3.89 -37.40 15.70
C PHE A 14 2.80 -36.32 15.67
N ILE A 15 1.59 -36.62 16.17
CA ILE A 15 0.50 -35.64 16.30
C ILE A 15 0.89 -34.52 17.27
N GLN A 16 1.53 -34.85 18.41
CA GLN A 16 2.02 -33.84 19.36
C GLN A 16 3.05 -32.90 18.72
N GLN A 17 4.03 -33.45 17.99
CA GLN A 17 5.02 -32.64 17.27
C GLN A 17 4.39 -31.71 16.22
N LEU A 18 3.33 -32.15 15.53
CA LEU A 18 2.60 -31.29 14.59
C LEU A 18 1.87 -30.13 15.28
N THR A 19 1.26 -30.37 16.45
CA THR A 19 0.58 -29.32 17.23
C THR A 19 1.55 -28.35 17.92
N GLU A 20 2.71 -28.83 18.38
CA GLU A 20 3.75 -28.00 19.00
C GLU A 20 4.52 -27.17 17.95
N SER A 21 4.57 -27.64 16.70
CA SER A 21 5.17 -26.92 15.57
C SER A 21 4.20 -25.96 14.87
N ALA A 22 2.94 -25.87 15.34
CA ALA A 22 2.02 -24.86 14.85
C ALA A 22 2.55 -23.49 15.32
N PRO A 23 2.83 -22.53 14.41
CA PRO A 23 3.17 -21.18 14.83
C PRO A 23 2.07 -20.67 15.76
N THR A 24 2.47 -20.10 16.89
CA THR A 24 1.56 -19.36 17.77
C THR A 24 0.66 -18.49 16.90
N PRO A 25 -0.68 -18.53 17.05
CA PRO A 25 -1.54 -17.60 16.34
C PRO A 25 -0.98 -16.20 16.59
N ALA A 26 -0.65 -15.48 15.51
CA ALA A 26 -0.36 -14.06 15.62
C ALA A 26 -1.50 -13.44 16.45
N GLU A 27 -1.18 -12.50 17.34
CA GLU A 27 -2.21 -11.75 18.07
C GLU A 27 -3.30 -11.35 17.08
N PRO A 28 -4.59 -11.59 17.40
CA PRO A 28 -5.66 -11.31 16.45
C PRO A 28 -5.54 -9.86 16.04
N GLU A 29 -5.25 -9.63 14.75
CA GLU A 29 -5.24 -8.27 14.23
C GLU A 29 -6.58 -7.63 14.61
N PRO A 30 -6.58 -6.36 15.05
CA PRO A 30 -7.81 -5.71 15.49
C PRO A 30 -8.82 -5.71 14.33
N VAL A 31 -9.83 -6.57 14.43
CA VAL A 31 -10.87 -6.70 13.41
C VAL A 31 -11.92 -5.61 13.62
N LEU A 32 -12.00 -4.68 12.67
CA LEU A 32 -13.14 -3.75 12.60
C LEU A 32 -14.36 -4.50 12.06
N GLN A 33 -15.32 -4.81 12.92
CA GLN A 33 -16.59 -5.40 12.51
C GLN A 33 -17.62 -4.31 12.25
N VAL A 34 -18.28 -4.36 11.09
CA VAL A 34 -19.37 -3.46 10.73
C VAL A 34 -20.69 -4.21 10.85
N ASP A 35 -21.47 -3.88 11.88
CA ASP A 35 -22.83 -4.39 12.03
C ASP A 35 -23.76 -3.72 11.00
N ALA A 36 -24.17 -4.48 9.99
CA ALA A 36 -25.09 -4.01 8.96
C ALA A 36 -26.33 -4.90 8.89
N ALA A 37 -27.50 -4.28 8.62
CA ALA A 37 -28.69 -5.05 8.26
C ALA A 37 -28.40 -5.91 7.02
N ARG A 38 -29.00 -7.10 6.92
CA ARG A 38 -28.71 -8.08 5.86
C ARG A 38 -28.69 -7.49 4.44
N GLN A 39 -29.68 -6.67 4.09
CA GLN A 39 -29.78 -6.04 2.77
C GLN A 39 -28.62 -5.07 2.50
N THR A 40 -28.18 -4.35 3.53
CA THR A 40 -27.02 -3.45 3.46
C THR A 40 -25.72 -4.24 3.32
N ALA A 41 -25.57 -5.34 4.07
CA ALA A 41 -24.40 -6.21 3.95
C ALA A 41 -24.29 -6.84 2.55
N GLU A 42 -25.40 -7.31 1.98
CA GLU A 42 -25.45 -7.84 0.61
C GLU A 42 -25.08 -6.77 -0.44
N LEU A 43 -25.54 -5.52 -0.26
CA LEU A 43 -25.15 -4.40 -1.11
C LEU A 43 -23.67 -4.07 -1.00
N LEU A 44 -23.13 -3.94 0.22
CA LEU A 44 -21.72 -3.64 0.46
C LEU A 44 -20.82 -4.74 -0.13
N ALA A 45 -21.16 -6.01 0.06
CA ALA A 45 -20.45 -7.12 -0.55
C ALA A 45 -20.50 -7.07 -2.08
N SER A 46 -21.65 -6.72 -2.68
CA SER A 46 -21.78 -6.56 -4.13
C SER A 46 -20.96 -5.39 -4.67
N CYS A 47 -20.90 -4.28 -3.94
CA CYS A 47 -20.07 -3.12 -4.32
C CYS A 47 -18.58 -3.43 -4.18
N ALA A 48 -18.16 -4.10 -3.09
CA ALA A 48 -16.78 -4.53 -2.87
C ALA A 48 -16.31 -5.49 -3.97
N ALA A 49 -17.13 -6.48 -4.34
CA ALA A 49 -16.83 -7.42 -5.42
C ALA A 49 -16.69 -6.78 -6.82
N LYS A 50 -17.12 -5.52 -6.99
CA LYS A 50 -16.99 -4.74 -8.22
C LYS A 50 -15.97 -3.60 -8.09
N GLU A 51 -15.21 -3.53 -7.00
CA GLU A 51 -14.30 -2.43 -6.67
C GLU A 51 -14.99 -1.04 -6.64
N GLN A 52 -16.28 -1.03 -6.31
CA GLN A 52 -17.14 0.17 -6.25
C GLN A 52 -17.42 0.62 -4.81
N LEU A 53 -16.68 0.11 -3.84
CA LEU A 53 -16.80 0.47 -2.44
C LEU A 53 -15.52 1.16 -1.98
N THR A 54 -15.66 2.28 -1.28
CA THR A 54 -14.58 2.95 -0.54
C THR A 54 -15.06 3.28 0.86
N ILE A 55 -14.12 3.31 1.81
CA ILE A 55 -14.33 3.86 3.15
C ILE A 55 -13.43 5.07 3.28
N GLU A 56 -13.97 6.19 3.78
CA GLU A 56 -13.21 7.43 3.95
C GLU A 56 -13.14 7.80 5.44
N ALA A 57 -11.95 8.20 5.89
CA ALA A 57 -11.70 8.81 7.18
C ALA A 57 -11.09 10.20 6.97
N HIS A 58 -11.52 11.18 7.77
CA HIS A 58 -11.03 12.55 7.72
C HIS A 58 -10.29 12.88 9.01
N ILE A 59 -9.05 13.35 8.88
CA ILE A 59 -8.18 13.72 10.00
C ILE A 59 -7.52 15.05 9.65
N ASP A 60 -7.84 16.09 10.42
CA ASP A 60 -7.46 17.48 10.13
C ASP A 60 -7.77 17.90 8.69
N ASN A 61 -6.74 18.19 7.89
CA ASN A 61 -6.83 18.60 6.49
C ASN A 61 -6.49 17.45 5.53
N GLN A 62 -6.67 16.21 5.97
CA GLN A 62 -6.35 15.02 5.19
C GLN A 62 -7.50 14.03 5.17
N ARG A 63 -7.58 13.30 4.05
CA ARG A 63 -8.56 12.26 3.82
C ARG A 63 -7.87 10.95 3.48
N LEU A 64 -8.16 9.93 4.27
CA LEU A 64 -7.69 8.58 4.07
C LEU A 64 -8.79 7.78 3.40
N THR A 65 -8.51 7.22 2.22
CA THR A 65 -9.46 6.41 1.44
C THR A 65 -9.00 4.95 1.41
N PHE A 66 -9.82 4.07 1.98
CA PHE A 66 -9.61 2.63 2.01
C PHE A 66 -10.45 1.96 0.92
N LYS A 67 -9.86 1.00 0.21
CA LYS A 67 -10.59 0.12 -0.69
C LYS A 67 -10.77 -1.24 -0.02
N PRO A 68 -11.99 -1.58 0.44
CA PRO A 68 -12.27 -2.89 0.98
C PRO A 68 -12.26 -3.97 -0.10
N HIS A 69 -11.74 -5.14 0.25
CA HIS A 69 -11.82 -6.36 -0.55
C HIS A 69 -12.71 -7.38 0.15
N LEU A 70 -13.49 -8.11 -0.64
CA LEU A 70 -14.32 -9.18 -0.12
C LEU A 70 -13.49 -10.46 -0.01
N VAL A 71 -13.38 -10.98 1.20
CA VAL A 71 -12.67 -12.23 1.50
C VAL A 71 -13.61 -13.18 2.24
N THR A 72 -13.22 -14.45 2.35
CA THR A 72 -13.97 -15.46 3.09
C THR A 72 -13.10 -16.03 4.20
N ASP A 73 -13.66 -16.13 5.40
CA ASP A 73 -13.02 -16.76 6.54
C ASP A 73 -12.96 -18.30 6.43
N ALA A 74 -12.36 -18.95 7.43
CA ALA A 74 -12.26 -20.41 7.52
C ALA A 74 -13.61 -21.13 7.65
N HIS A 75 -14.68 -20.41 8.00
CA HIS A 75 -16.05 -20.92 8.08
C HIS A 75 -16.87 -20.59 6.81
N ASN A 76 -16.21 -20.08 5.76
CA ASN A 76 -16.83 -19.67 4.50
C ASN A 76 -17.86 -18.54 4.66
N THR A 77 -17.65 -17.68 5.66
CA THR A 77 -18.42 -16.44 5.86
C THR A 77 -17.70 -15.30 5.14
N PRO A 78 -18.39 -14.54 4.28
CA PRO A 78 -17.79 -13.39 3.62
C PRO A 78 -17.63 -12.22 4.60
N HIS A 79 -16.46 -11.60 4.60
CA HIS A 79 -16.18 -10.36 5.34
C HIS A 79 -15.39 -9.37 4.47
N LEU A 80 -15.41 -8.11 4.88
CA LEU A 80 -14.65 -7.04 4.20
C LEU A 80 -13.33 -6.84 4.94
N GLU A 81 -12.23 -6.91 4.19
CA GLU A 81 -10.91 -6.54 4.68
C GLU A 81 -10.48 -5.21 4.09
N LEU A 82 -9.90 -4.34 4.92
CA LEU A 82 -9.40 -3.04 4.50
C LEU A 82 -7.92 -3.12 4.18
N GLY A 83 -7.56 -2.77 2.94
CA GLY A 83 -6.18 -2.57 2.56
C GLY A 83 -5.59 -1.28 3.13
N VAL A 84 -4.32 -1.02 2.82
CA VAL A 84 -3.64 0.24 3.14
C VAL A 84 -4.43 1.41 2.53
N PRO A 85 -4.64 2.54 3.23
CA PRO A 85 -5.34 3.68 2.66
C PRO A 85 -4.48 4.46 1.67
N GLN A 86 -5.14 5.12 0.72
CA GLN A 86 -4.54 6.25 0.00
C GLN A 86 -4.80 7.53 0.80
N ILE A 87 -3.82 8.45 0.81
CA ILE A 87 -3.91 9.69 1.57
C ILE A 87 -4.02 10.86 0.59
N PHE A 88 -4.97 11.75 0.86
CA PHE A 88 -5.20 12.97 0.10
C PHE A 88 -5.11 14.18 1.02
N GLU A 89 -4.52 15.26 0.51
CA GLU A 89 -4.59 16.58 1.13
C GLU A 89 -5.92 17.23 0.72
N GLU A 90 -6.71 17.65 1.70
CA GLU A 90 -7.96 18.37 1.49
C GLU A 90 -7.68 19.87 1.32
N GLY A 91 -8.18 20.43 0.22
CA GLY A 91 -7.99 21.83 -0.14
C GLY A 91 -8.89 22.22 -1.31
N SER A 92 -8.52 23.26 -2.06
CA SER A 92 -9.29 23.66 -3.26
C SER A 92 -9.37 22.55 -4.33
N PHE A 93 -8.39 21.63 -4.32
CA PHE A 93 -8.35 20.43 -5.14
C PHE A 93 -7.87 19.26 -4.27
N ASN A 94 -8.55 18.11 -4.37
CA ASN A 94 -8.08 16.89 -3.72
C ASN A 94 -6.81 16.40 -4.42
N ARG A 95 -5.66 16.58 -3.76
CA ARG A 95 -4.34 16.17 -4.26
C ARG A 95 -3.89 14.95 -3.48
N ALA A 96 -3.29 13.97 -4.15
CA ALA A 96 -2.61 12.88 -3.44
C ALA A 96 -1.52 13.46 -2.53
N TRP A 97 -1.47 13.00 -1.28
CA TRP A 97 -0.39 13.38 -0.38
C TRP A 97 0.96 12.99 -0.96
N ARG A 98 1.95 13.84 -0.74
CA ARG A 98 3.30 13.68 -1.29
C ARG A 98 4.29 13.54 -0.15
N LEU A 99 5.05 12.45 -0.20
CA LEU A 99 6.20 12.22 0.63
C LEU A 99 7.34 13.14 0.14
N PRO A 100 7.81 14.10 0.96
CA PRO A 100 9.06 14.79 0.68
C PRO A 100 10.25 13.84 0.90
N LEU A 101 11.20 13.86 -0.03
CA LEU A 101 12.47 13.12 0.07
C LEU A 101 13.59 14.11 0.39
N ASP A 102 14.12 14.03 1.62
CA ASP A 102 15.27 14.81 2.08
C ASP A 102 16.32 13.89 2.72
N PRO A 103 17.44 13.60 2.04
CA PRO A 103 17.86 14.21 0.78
C PRO A 103 17.08 13.67 -0.45
N PRO A 104 17.03 14.45 -1.56
CA PRO A 104 16.47 13.98 -2.83
C PRO A 104 17.11 12.68 -3.31
N GLN A 105 16.32 11.81 -3.94
CA GLN A 105 16.76 10.48 -4.36
C GLN A 105 16.89 10.37 -5.88
N PRO A 106 18.02 9.89 -6.43
CA PRO A 106 18.17 9.73 -7.86
C PRO A 106 17.31 8.58 -8.38
N LEU A 107 16.66 8.79 -9.52
CA LEU A 107 16.08 7.69 -10.29
C LEU A 107 17.19 6.86 -10.91
N LEU A 108 17.05 5.54 -10.91
CA LEU A 108 18.05 4.59 -11.38
C LEU A 108 17.78 4.14 -12.82
N ARG A 109 18.85 4.00 -13.59
CA ARG A 109 18.82 3.34 -14.90
C ARG A 109 18.77 1.82 -14.71
N ARG A 110 18.54 1.09 -15.81
CA ARG A 110 18.48 -0.40 -15.80
C ARG A 110 19.77 -1.08 -15.34
N ASP A 111 20.90 -0.39 -15.44
CA ASP A 111 22.21 -0.85 -14.96
C ASP A 111 22.47 -0.52 -13.48
N GLY A 112 21.47 0.03 -12.78
CA GLY A 112 21.56 0.45 -11.38
C GLY A 112 22.28 1.79 -11.18
N GLN A 113 22.73 2.45 -12.26
CA GLN A 113 23.41 3.74 -12.13
C GLN A 113 22.41 4.89 -11.98
N PRO A 114 22.74 5.94 -11.21
CA PRO A 114 21.94 7.15 -11.13
C PRO A 114 21.68 7.78 -12.50
N SER A 115 20.44 8.18 -12.74
CA SER A 115 20.05 9.01 -13.86
C SER A 115 20.32 10.50 -13.57
N SER A 116 19.96 11.39 -14.50
CA SER A 116 20.01 12.83 -14.28
C SER A 116 18.74 13.39 -13.64
N LEU A 117 17.80 12.53 -13.23
CA LEU A 117 16.55 12.90 -12.58
C LEU A 117 16.61 12.55 -11.09
N GLU A 118 16.39 13.54 -10.24
CA GLU A 118 16.37 13.40 -8.78
C GLU A 118 14.97 13.73 -8.25
N ILE A 119 14.38 12.83 -7.46
CA ILE A 119 13.04 12.97 -6.91
C ILE A 119 13.11 13.76 -5.61
N HIS A 120 12.26 14.79 -5.52
CA HIS A 120 12.06 15.61 -4.32
C HIS A 120 10.72 15.32 -3.63
N GLU A 121 9.66 15.05 -4.40
CA GLU A 121 8.36 14.64 -3.86
C GLU A 121 7.86 13.39 -4.58
N LEU A 122 7.29 12.47 -3.82
CA LEU A 122 6.74 11.19 -4.30
C LEU A 122 5.30 11.02 -3.85
N SER A 123 4.40 10.72 -4.77
CA SER A 123 3.02 10.28 -4.51
C SER A 123 2.70 9.06 -5.36
N LEU A 124 1.59 8.39 -5.06
CA LEU A 124 1.15 7.21 -5.81
C LEU A 124 0.88 7.53 -7.30
N SER A 125 0.49 8.77 -7.62
CA SER A 125 0.13 9.19 -8.97
C SER A 125 1.12 10.15 -9.63
N GLY A 126 2.23 10.51 -8.98
CA GLY A 126 3.12 11.52 -9.53
C GLY A 126 4.39 11.80 -8.75
N LEU A 127 5.32 12.47 -9.43
CA LEU A 127 6.63 12.90 -8.90
C LEU A 127 6.86 14.39 -9.11
N LEU A 128 7.64 14.98 -8.20
CA LEU A 128 8.34 16.24 -8.43
C LEU A 128 9.84 15.97 -8.51
N VAL A 129 10.46 16.38 -9.62
CA VAL A 129 11.81 15.96 -10.00
C VAL A 129 12.67 17.16 -10.38
N ALA A 130 13.92 17.19 -9.92
CA ALA A 130 14.96 18.07 -10.44
C ALA A 130 15.77 17.35 -11.53
N GLN A 131 16.20 18.09 -12.56
CA GLN A 131 17.12 17.57 -13.58
C GLN A 131 18.52 18.16 -13.38
N THR A 132 19.51 17.30 -13.13
CA THR A 132 20.89 17.72 -12.85
C THR A 132 21.70 17.97 -14.13
N ALA A 133 21.33 17.30 -15.23
CA ALA A 133 21.99 17.47 -16.52
C ALA A 133 21.43 18.68 -17.28
N LYS A 134 22.31 19.42 -17.97
CA LYS A 134 21.92 20.47 -18.93
C LYS A 134 21.41 19.82 -20.23
N ALA A 135 20.20 19.30 -20.19
CA ALA A 135 19.50 18.70 -21.32
C ALA A 135 18.03 19.14 -21.32
N SER A 136 17.29 18.82 -22.38
CA SER A 136 15.84 18.98 -22.34
C SER A 136 15.23 17.97 -21.35
N PRO A 137 14.19 18.35 -20.59
CA PRO A 137 13.41 17.42 -19.79
C PRO A 137 12.87 16.28 -20.66
N PRO A 138 13.02 15.01 -20.25
CA PRO A 138 12.43 13.91 -21.00
C PRO A 138 10.89 13.97 -20.89
N GLU A 139 10.18 13.90 -22.02
CA GLU A 139 8.71 13.87 -22.00
C GLU A 139 8.18 12.61 -21.31
N ARG A 140 8.91 11.50 -21.41
CA ARG A 140 8.62 10.23 -20.74
C ARG A 140 9.89 9.55 -20.28
N PHE A 141 9.80 8.77 -19.21
CA PHE A 141 10.90 7.92 -18.77
C PHE A 141 10.40 6.57 -18.25
N SER A 142 11.31 5.61 -18.17
CA SER A 142 11.15 4.35 -17.43
C SER A 142 12.43 4.12 -16.64
N LEU A 143 12.38 4.33 -15.32
CA LEU A 143 13.53 4.33 -14.42
C LEU A 143 13.16 3.62 -13.12
N GLY A 144 14.14 3.00 -12.47
CA GLY A 144 13.97 2.40 -11.15
C GLY A 144 13.95 3.46 -10.06
N LEU A 145 13.21 3.17 -9.00
CA LEU A 145 13.27 3.85 -7.72
C LEU A 145 13.70 2.81 -6.68
N ASP A 146 14.80 3.10 -6.00
CA ASP A 146 15.27 2.34 -4.85
C ASP A 146 14.98 3.18 -3.61
N ILE A 147 14.05 2.71 -2.77
CA ILE A 147 13.63 3.37 -1.54
C ILE A 147 13.59 2.33 -0.42
N GLU A 148 13.85 2.79 0.80
CA GLU A 148 13.93 1.92 1.96
C GLU A 148 12.67 1.06 2.15
N ASP A 149 12.87 -0.14 2.69
CA ASP A 149 11.82 -1.06 3.13
C ASP A 149 10.95 -1.68 2.03
N ILE A 150 11.19 -1.41 0.74
CA ILE A 150 10.53 -2.12 -0.38
C ILE A 150 11.52 -2.53 -1.47
N GLU A 151 11.17 -3.58 -2.24
CA GLU A 151 11.92 -3.93 -3.43
C GLU A 151 11.90 -2.79 -4.47
N PRO A 152 12.97 -2.60 -5.26
CA PRO A 152 13.02 -1.54 -6.27
C PRO A 152 11.80 -1.55 -7.19
N VAL A 153 11.27 -0.35 -7.46
CA VAL A 153 10.05 -0.16 -8.26
C VAL A 153 10.41 0.48 -9.59
N ILE A 154 9.88 -0.04 -10.71
CA ILE A 154 10.04 0.62 -12.01
C ILE A 154 8.94 1.65 -12.19
N LEU A 155 9.33 2.92 -12.27
CA LEU A 155 8.43 4.04 -12.48
C LEU A 155 8.35 4.40 -13.95
N GLN A 156 7.13 4.57 -14.47
CA GLN A 156 6.88 5.15 -15.78
C GLN A 156 6.30 6.55 -15.60
N GLY A 157 7.09 7.57 -15.94
CA GLY A 157 6.68 8.96 -15.81
C GLY A 157 6.33 9.59 -17.15
N SER A 158 5.28 10.42 -17.17
CA SER A 158 4.97 11.34 -18.28
C SER A 158 4.98 12.79 -17.78
N LEU A 159 5.74 13.66 -18.45
CA LEU A 159 5.90 15.06 -18.05
C LEU A 159 4.57 15.79 -18.25
N VAL A 160 4.04 16.36 -17.17
CA VAL A 160 2.77 17.12 -17.19
C VAL A 160 3.04 18.60 -17.33
N ARG A 161 4.03 19.11 -16.58
CA ARG A 161 4.41 20.52 -16.59
C ARG A 161 5.78 20.74 -15.98
N ILE A 162 6.33 21.92 -16.23
CA ILE A 162 7.49 22.46 -15.53
C ILE A 162 6.96 23.54 -14.57
N THR A 163 7.38 23.52 -13.31
CA THR A 163 7.00 24.54 -12.33
C THR A 163 7.73 25.85 -12.59
N ASP A 164 7.24 26.94 -12.00
CA ASP A 164 7.91 28.25 -12.10
C ASP A 164 9.34 28.24 -11.54
N GLU A 165 9.62 27.30 -10.63
CA GLU A 165 10.94 27.06 -10.03
C GLU A 165 11.84 26.15 -10.89
N GLY A 166 11.35 25.70 -12.05
CA GLY A 166 12.10 24.82 -12.96
C GLY A 166 12.05 23.34 -12.61
N MET A 167 11.25 22.94 -11.61
CA MET A 167 11.04 21.53 -11.26
C MET A 167 10.12 20.86 -12.27
N LEU A 168 10.33 19.57 -12.49
CA LEU A 168 9.59 18.77 -13.45
C LEU A 168 8.51 17.97 -12.72
N ALA A 169 7.24 18.19 -13.07
CA ALA A 169 6.13 17.42 -12.52
C ALA A 169 5.74 16.30 -13.48
N TYR A 170 5.88 15.06 -13.03
CA TYR A 170 5.50 13.88 -13.80
C TYR A 170 4.25 13.23 -13.20
N GLU A 171 3.37 12.75 -14.08
CA GLU A 171 2.34 11.76 -13.73
C GLU A 171 2.96 10.36 -13.80
N LEU A 172 2.59 9.49 -12.87
CA LEU A 172 3.09 8.12 -12.78
C LEU A 172 2.06 7.10 -13.28
N ALA A 173 2.56 6.11 -14.01
CA ALA A 173 1.89 4.85 -14.24
C ALA A 173 2.70 3.73 -13.55
N LEU A 174 1.99 2.88 -12.81
CA LEU A 174 2.52 1.76 -12.03
C LEU A 174 1.72 0.50 -12.39
N ASP A 175 2.39 -0.65 -12.39
CA ASP A 175 1.68 -1.93 -12.29
C ASP A 175 1.08 -2.12 -10.90
N GLU A 176 0.18 -3.10 -10.77
CA GLU A 176 -0.59 -3.36 -9.55
C GLU A 176 0.31 -3.67 -8.34
N ASP A 177 1.24 -4.60 -8.49
CA ASP A 177 2.18 -5.00 -7.41
C ASP A 177 3.04 -3.82 -6.95
N SER A 178 3.56 -3.03 -7.90
CA SER A 178 4.32 -1.81 -7.62
C SER A 178 3.48 -0.74 -6.93
N SER A 179 2.22 -0.58 -7.35
CA SER A 179 1.28 0.36 -6.75
C SER A 179 0.98 0.00 -5.29
N GLU A 180 0.71 -1.27 -4.99
CA GLU A 180 0.43 -1.73 -3.63
C GLU A 180 1.63 -1.53 -2.69
N ARG A 181 2.83 -1.95 -3.13
CA ARG A 181 4.06 -1.78 -2.34
C ARG A 181 4.39 -0.30 -2.09
N LEU A 182 4.26 0.53 -3.12
CA LEU A 182 4.48 1.97 -2.98
C LEU A 182 3.44 2.62 -2.06
N GLN A 183 2.17 2.21 -2.18
CA GLN A 183 1.09 2.69 -1.31
C GLN A 183 1.35 2.32 0.16
N ALA A 184 1.76 1.08 0.44
CA ALA A 184 2.18 0.63 1.77
C ALA A 184 3.34 1.46 2.31
N HIS A 185 4.38 1.68 1.51
CA HIS A 185 5.52 2.52 1.89
C HIS A 185 5.09 3.96 2.20
N LEU A 186 4.32 4.60 1.32
CA LEU A 186 3.83 5.97 1.52
C LEU A 186 3.01 6.09 2.81
N TYR A 187 2.14 5.13 3.10
CA TYR A 187 1.38 5.13 4.35
C TYR A 187 2.26 4.97 5.58
N GLN A 188 3.28 4.10 5.54
CA GLN A 188 4.23 3.98 6.65
C GLN A 188 5.02 5.27 6.89
N GLN A 189 5.50 5.92 5.82
CA GLN A 189 6.21 7.19 5.93
C GLN A 189 5.28 8.30 6.46
N HIS A 190 4.02 8.30 6.03
CA HIS A 190 3.02 9.21 6.56
C HIS A 190 2.81 9.05 8.07
N ARG A 191 2.72 7.81 8.56
CA ARG A 191 2.62 7.53 10.01
C ARG A 191 3.84 8.02 10.80
N LYS A 192 5.03 7.97 10.20
CA LYS A 192 6.26 8.48 10.82
C LYS A 192 6.26 10.02 10.89
N LEU A 193 5.76 10.69 9.85
CA LEU A 193 5.74 12.16 9.74
C LEU A 193 4.61 12.82 10.54
N TYR A 194 3.46 12.15 10.66
CA TYR A 194 2.27 12.68 11.35
C TYR A 194 1.83 11.74 12.48
N PRO A 195 2.68 11.46 13.48
CA PRO A 195 2.35 10.47 14.52
C PRO A 195 1.07 10.82 15.28
N GLU A 196 0.76 12.11 15.48
CA GLU A 196 -0.48 12.59 16.10
C GLU A 196 -1.75 12.26 15.31
N ALA A 197 -1.66 12.15 13.97
CA ALA A 197 -2.78 11.75 13.12
C ALA A 197 -3.06 10.23 13.20
N HIS A 198 -2.12 9.46 13.75
CA HIS A 198 -2.21 7.98 13.85
C HIS A 198 -2.09 7.45 15.27
N SER A 199 -1.96 8.34 16.26
CA SER A 199 -2.00 7.97 17.67
C SER A 199 -3.45 7.73 18.07
N LEU A 200 -3.79 6.45 18.26
CA LEU A 200 -4.96 6.03 19.03
C LEU A 200 -4.66 6.09 20.53
#